data_AF-A0A7H8V3Z4-F1
#
_entry.id   AF-A0A7H8V3Z4-F1
#
_cell.length_a   1.000
_cell.length_b   1.000
_cell.length_c   1.000
_cell.angle_alpha   90.00
_cell.angle_beta   90.00
_cell.angle_gamma   90.00
#
_symmetry.space_group_name_H-M   'P 1'
#
loop_
_entity.id
_entity.type
_entity.pdbx_description
1 polymer ?
#
loop_
_entity_poly.entity_id
_entity_poly.type
_entity_poly.pdbx_seq_one_letter_code
_entity_poly.pdbx_strand_id
1 'polypeptide(L)'
;MMENVVDSWSKLKKVTEEYTRIPINYILFIVLNVLIYLNKDQLLSDLVISNSVLKNIFILLLEILSIFYDRILTIYIFVIIVMVLILFLFEKTPVFNLLPKDIEYVNGYTESWNPVSAVNRLFNLLIKLSTSWYVVYVFILFIIKPGNFSIENNYVLIRKVSEESLINFLWNINYLVLCLIVVRSLFVIKYKDIESHLKFSNLRYNVVSEFDSSNDDETIKYLIVKDTYNFKQYYLLKCETHKRELKKIKDLSFNGQEVTRTYWEKGAIPISKRNYKILDKSENLSDLIYYYEELKKQFYNK
;
A
#
# COMPACT_ATOMS: atom_id res chain seq x y z
N MET A 1 14.07 -9.11 -25.64
CA MET A 1 13.68 -10.34 -24.91
C MET A 1 13.53 -10.09 -23.40
N MET A 2 14.49 -9.42 -22.75
CA MET A 2 14.41 -9.07 -21.32
C MET A 2 13.25 -8.08 -20.99
N GLU A 3 12.97 -7.10 -21.86
CA GLU A 3 11.79 -6.20 -21.73
C GLU A 3 10.46 -6.98 -21.73
N ASN A 4 10.31 -7.99 -22.59
CA ASN A 4 9.10 -8.81 -22.62
C ASN A 4 8.91 -9.64 -21.34
N VAL A 5 10.00 -10.07 -20.70
CA VAL A 5 9.94 -10.82 -19.44
C VAL A 5 9.57 -9.91 -18.27
N VAL A 6 10.17 -8.72 -18.20
CA VAL A 6 9.85 -7.72 -17.16
C VAL A 6 8.40 -7.25 -17.29
N ASP A 7 7.92 -7.01 -18.51
CA ASP A 7 6.55 -6.60 -18.77
C ASP A 7 5.54 -7.75 -18.52
N SER A 8 5.92 -8.99 -18.84
CA SER A 8 5.10 -10.16 -18.47
C SER A 8 5.04 -10.38 -16.97
N TRP A 9 6.15 -10.18 -16.25
CA TRP A 9 6.22 -10.27 -14.80
C TRP A 9 5.40 -9.18 -14.11
N SER A 10 5.47 -7.94 -14.60
CA SER A 10 4.69 -6.82 -14.08
C SER A 10 3.19 -7.05 -14.27
N LYS A 11 2.78 -7.56 -15.43
CA LYS A 11 1.40 -7.96 -15.74
C LYS A 11 0.93 -9.11 -14.85
N LEU A 12 1.73 -10.17 -14.70
CA LEU A 12 1.43 -11.29 -13.81
C LEU A 12 1.23 -10.81 -12.37
N LYS A 13 2.20 -10.05 -11.85
CA LYS A 13 2.13 -9.46 -10.52
C LYS A 13 0.85 -8.66 -10.33
N LYS A 14 0.54 -7.76 -11.29
CA LYS A 14 -0.66 -6.95 -11.28
C LYS A 14 -1.92 -7.81 -11.27
N VAL A 15 -2.01 -8.83 -12.13
CA VAL A 15 -3.16 -9.74 -12.17
C VAL A 15 -3.34 -10.48 -10.85
N THR A 16 -2.27 -11.03 -10.28
CA THR A 16 -2.37 -11.77 -9.02
C THR A 16 -2.69 -10.87 -7.83
N GLU A 17 -2.02 -9.73 -7.70
CA GLU A 17 -2.22 -8.85 -6.55
C GLU A 17 -3.54 -8.08 -6.63
N GLU A 18 -4.04 -7.75 -7.82
CA GLU A 18 -5.32 -7.05 -8.01
C GLU A 18 -6.54 -7.99 -8.01
N TYR A 19 -6.45 -9.14 -8.69
CA TYR A 19 -7.61 -10.04 -8.86
C TYR A 19 -7.70 -11.09 -7.75
N THR A 20 -6.63 -11.86 -7.52
CA THR A 20 -6.66 -12.92 -6.49
C THR A 20 -6.32 -12.40 -5.09
N ARG A 21 -5.67 -11.22 -5.02
CA ARG A 21 -5.23 -10.55 -3.78
C ARG A 21 -4.25 -11.37 -2.97
N ILE A 22 -3.58 -12.30 -3.64
CA ILE A 22 -2.51 -13.10 -3.09
C ILE A 22 -1.20 -12.49 -3.59
N PRO A 23 -0.23 -12.18 -2.69
CA PRO A 23 1.08 -11.69 -3.11
C PRO A 23 1.77 -12.71 -4.02
N ILE A 24 2.47 -12.24 -5.05
CA ILE A 24 3.09 -13.12 -6.06
C ILE A 24 4.02 -14.18 -5.45
N ASN A 25 4.73 -13.85 -4.37
CA ASN A 25 5.58 -14.81 -3.67
C ASN A 25 4.79 -16.01 -3.14
N TYR A 26 3.57 -15.82 -2.65
CA TYR A 26 2.75 -16.92 -2.16
C TYR A 26 2.10 -17.73 -3.29
N ILE A 27 1.96 -17.16 -4.49
CA ILE A 27 1.64 -17.94 -5.69
C ILE A 27 2.82 -18.80 -6.11
N LEU A 28 4.05 -18.28 -6.07
CA LEU A 28 5.25 -19.11 -6.26
C LEU A 28 5.29 -20.26 -5.25
N PHE A 29 4.95 -19.98 -3.98
CA PHE A 29 4.88 -21.00 -2.94
C PHE A 29 3.81 -22.06 -3.24
N ILE A 30 2.60 -21.69 -3.70
CA ILE A 30 1.58 -22.64 -4.14
C ILE A 30 2.08 -23.50 -5.31
N VAL A 31 2.63 -22.88 -6.35
CA VAL A 31 3.15 -23.59 -7.53
C VAL A 31 4.25 -24.57 -7.13
N LEU A 32 5.17 -24.14 -6.28
CA LEU A 32 6.24 -24.98 -5.74
C LEU A 32 5.68 -26.21 -5.02
N ASN A 33 4.69 -26.02 -4.14
CA ASN A 33 4.02 -27.10 -3.43
C ASN A 33 3.37 -28.11 -4.37
N VAL A 34 2.68 -27.62 -5.41
CA VAL A 34 2.04 -28.47 -6.42
C VAL A 34 3.08 -29.27 -7.21
N LEU A 35 4.19 -28.63 -7.61
CA LEU A 35 5.25 -29.30 -8.37
C LEU A 35 5.94 -30.40 -7.55
N ILE A 36 6.20 -30.14 -6.27
CA ILE A 36 6.74 -31.13 -5.34
C ILE A 36 5.76 -32.30 -5.19
N TYR A 37 4.48 -32.02 -4.92
CA TYR A 37 3.46 -33.06 -4.73
C TYR A 37 3.24 -33.94 -5.97
N LEU A 38 3.36 -33.37 -7.17
CA LEU A 38 3.23 -34.11 -8.43
C LEU A 38 4.51 -34.87 -8.82
N ASN A 39 5.58 -34.84 -8.02
CA ASN A 39 6.90 -35.39 -8.35
C ASN A 39 7.40 -34.92 -9.73
N LYS A 40 7.17 -33.64 -10.05
CA LYS A 40 7.62 -32.99 -11.30
C LYS A 40 8.82 -32.05 -11.06
N ASP A 41 9.62 -32.39 -10.06
CA ASP A 41 10.81 -31.67 -9.63
C ASP A 41 11.87 -31.56 -10.73
N GLN A 42 12.08 -32.63 -11.49
CA GLN A 42 13.04 -32.65 -12.60
C GLN A 42 12.63 -31.77 -13.79
N LEU A 43 11.33 -31.64 -14.07
CA LEU A 43 10.82 -30.98 -15.29
C LEU A 43 11.18 -29.48 -15.33
N LEU A 44 11.03 -28.79 -14.19
CA LEU A 44 11.37 -27.38 -14.06
C LEU A 44 12.89 -27.17 -13.97
N SER A 45 13.57 -28.06 -13.23
CA SER A 45 15.01 -28.06 -13.07
C SER A 45 15.71 -28.19 -14.43
N ASP A 46 15.31 -29.16 -15.25
CA ASP A 46 15.87 -29.43 -16.58
C ASP A 46 15.68 -28.25 -17.54
N LEU A 47 14.49 -27.64 -17.53
CA LEU A 47 14.18 -26.49 -18.38
C LEU A 47 15.10 -25.30 -18.06
N VAL A 48 15.33 -25.02 -16.77
CA VAL A 48 16.17 -23.90 -16.35
C VAL A 48 17.67 -24.23 -16.52
N ILE A 49 18.08 -25.46 -16.19
CA ILE A 49 19.46 -25.94 -16.28
C ILE A 49 19.93 -26.05 -17.74
N SER A 50 19.00 -26.24 -18.69
CA SER A 50 19.31 -26.26 -20.13
C SER A 50 19.95 -24.96 -20.63
N ASN A 51 19.69 -23.83 -19.97
CA ASN A 51 20.32 -22.55 -20.26
C ASN A 51 21.49 -22.29 -19.30
N SER A 52 22.71 -22.38 -19.81
CA SER A 52 23.94 -22.22 -19.03
C SER A 52 24.05 -20.86 -18.31
N VAL A 53 23.58 -19.79 -18.95
CA VAL A 53 23.60 -18.44 -18.37
C VAL A 53 22.64 -18.35 -17.19
N LEU A 54 21.40 -18.81 -17.37
CA LEU A 54 20.40 -18.81 -16.31
C LEU A 54 20.82 -19.71 -15.15
N LYS A 55 21.36 -20.89 -15.45
CA LYS A 55 21.89 -21.82 -14.45
C LYS A 55 22.94 -21.15 -13.57
N ASN A 56 23.92 -20.48 -14.17
CA ASN A 56 24.98 -19.79 -13.41
C ASN A 56 24.44 -18.65 -12.55
N ILE A 57 23.47 -17.89 -13.06
CA ILE A 57 22.79 -16.83 -12.28
C ILE A 57 22.08 -17.44 -11.06
N PHE A 58 21.31 -18.50 -11.24
CA PHE A 58 20.61 -19.15 -10.14
C PHE A 58 21.55 -19.83 -9.14
N ILE A 59 22.66 -20.42 -9.58
CA ILE A 59 23.69 -20.96 -8.68
C ILE A 59 24.29 -19.84 -7.83
N LEU A 60 24.68 -18.72 -8.44
CA LEU A 60 25.25 -17.59 -7.71
C LEU A 60 24.25 -17.00 -6.71
N LEU A 61 22.98 -16.84 -7.11
CA LEU A 61 21.93 -16.40 -6.20
C LEU A 61 21.70 -17.39 -5.06
N LEU A 62 21.73 -18.71 -5.36
CA LEU A 62 21.59 -19.74 -4.34
C LEU A 62 22.75 -19.70 -3.35
N GLU A 63 23.99 -19.54 -3.81
CA GLU A 63 25.17 -19.43 -2.94
C GLU A 63 25.07 -18.22 -2.02
N ILE A 64 24.72 -17.04 -2.56
CA ILE A 64 24.52 -15.83 -1.76
C ILE A 64 23.43 -16.06 -0.71
N LEU A 65 22.28 -16.60 -1.10
CA LEU A 65 21.18 -16.84 -0.17
C LEU A 65 21.54 -17.93 0.85
N SER A 66 22.28 -18.96 0.46
CA SER A 66 22.71 -20.03 1.37
C SER A 66 23.61 -19.50 2.47
N ILE A 67 24.46 -18.51 2.22
CA ILE A 67 25.25 -17.85 3.28
C ILE A 67 24.34 -17.33 4.42
N PHE A 68 23.19 -16.75 4.06
CA PHE A 68 22.22 -16.29 5.05
C PHE A 68 21.45 -17.45 5.66
N TYR A 69 20.90 -18.36 4.85
CA TYR A 69 20.04 -19.45 5.34
C TYR A 69 20.78 -20.55 6.09
N ASP A 70 22.07 -20.73 5.87
CA ASP A 70 22.90 -21.65 6.62
C ASP A 70 23.24 -21.16 8.04
N ARG A 71 23.04 -19.85 8.28
CA ARG A 71 23.31 -19.19 9.57
C ARG A 71 22.09 -18.41 10.06
N ILE A 72 20.90 -18.78 9.60
CA ILE A 72 19.68 -18.02 9.82
C ILE A 72 19.35 -17.87 11.32
N LEU A 73 19.63 -18.90 12.13
CA LEU A 73 19.46 -18.83 13.59
C LEU A 73 20.38 -17.77 14.21
N THR A 74 21.65 -17.78 13.83
CA THR A 74 22.64 -16.78 14.27
C THR A 74 22.23 -15.38 13.85
N ILE A 75 21.73 -15.22 12.62
CA ILE A 75 21.23 -13.93 12.11
C ILE A 75 20.03 -13.45 12.93
N TYR A 76 19.07 -14.33 13.25
CA TYR A 76 17.93 -13.97 14.09
C TYR A 76 18.37 -13.52 15.48
N ILE A 77 19.25 -14.28 16.12
CA ILE A 77 19.81 -13.93 17.44
C ILE A 77 20.51 -12.57 17.37
N PHE A 78 21.36 -12.35 16.36
CA PHE A 78 22.07 -11.09 16.17
C PHE A 78 21.11 -9.90 16.00
N VAL A 79 20.09 -10.02 15.16
CA VAL A 79 19.11 -8.96 14.93
C VAL A 79 18.33 -8.66 16.22
N ILE A 80 17.93 -9.69 16.98
CA ILE A 80 17.26 -9.52 18.27
C ILE A 80 18.16 -8.79 19.27
N ILE A 81 19.44 -9.17 19.37
CA ILE A 81 20.42 -8.48 20.22
C ILE A 81 20.52 -7.00 19.86
N VAL A 82 20.61 -6.68 18.56
CA VAL A 82 20.66 -5.28 18.10
C VAL A 82 19.37 -4.53 18.46
N MET A 83 18.20 -5.15 18.31
CA MET A 83 16.92 -4.54 18.72
C MET A 83 16.90 -4.22 20.21
N VAL A 84 17.30 -5.17 21.05
CA VAL A 84 17.37 -5.00 22.51
C VAL A 84 18.38 -3.91 22.87
N LEU A 85 19.53 -3.87 22.20
CA LEU A 85 20.57 -2.86 22.42
C LEU A 85 20.07 -1.45 22.07
N ILE A 86 19.35 -1.28 20.96
CA ILE A 86 18.72 0.00 20.59
C ILE A 86 17.75 0.46 21.68
N LEU A 87 16.87 -0.44 22.15
CA LEU A 87 15.89 -0.13 23.19
C LEU A 87 16.57 0.22 24.53
N PHE A 88 17.59 -0.55 24.91
CA PHE A 88 18.36 -0.31 26.13
C PHE A 88 19.09 1.03 26.08
N LEU A 89 19.78 1.34 24.97
CA LEU A 89 20.45 2.62 24.80
C LEU A 89 19.45 3.78 24.83
N PHE A 90 18.27 3.60 24.24
CA PHE A 90 17.23 4.63 24.25
C PHE A 90 16.70 4.91 25.66
N GLU A 91 16.50 3.87 26.47
CA GLU A 91 15.95 4.03 27.82
C GLU A 91 17.01 4.49 28.83
N LYS A 92 18.25 3.98 28.73
CA LYS A 92 19.27 4.14 29.77
C LYS A 92 20.33 5.20 29.46
N THR A 93 20.40 5.71 28.24
CA THR A 93 21.47 6.65 27.85
C THR A 93 20.93 7.83 27.03
N PRO A 94 21.58 9.01 27.10
CA PRO A 94 21.24 10.15 26.25
C PRO A 94 21.84 10.03 24.84
N VAL A 95 22.26 8.83 24.39
CA VAL A 95 22.92 8.64 23.08
C VAL A 95 22.05 9.13 21.93
N PHE A 96 20.72 9.01 22.06
CA PHE A 96 19.78 9.50 21.05
C PHE A 96 19.65 11.03 21.01
N ASN A 97 20.13 11.75 22.02
CA ASN A 97 20.23 13.23 21.99
C ASN A 97 21.39 13.72 21.13
N LEU A 98 22.32 12.84 20.75
CA LEU A 98 23.42 13.14 19.82
C LEU A 98 23.01 12.98 18.36
N LEU A 99 21.83 12.43 18.08
CA LEU A 99 21.33 12.28 16.73
C LEU A 99 20.94 13.64 16.12
N PRO A 100 20.93 13.75 14.79
CA PRO A 100 20.50 14.98 14.13
C PRO A 100 19.12 15.41 14.60
N LYS A 101 18.94 16.71 14.82
CA LYS A 101 17.64 17.28 15.12
C LYS A 101 16.68 17.03 13.96
N ASP A 102 15.42 16.97 14.31
CA ASP A 102 14.34 16.79 13.35
C ASP A 102 14.35 17.90 12.29
N ILE A 103 14.20 17.50 11.02
CA ILE A 103 14.19 18.41 9.87
C ILE A 103 12.73 18.57 9.42
N GLU A 104 12.18 19.76 9.56
CA GLU A 104 10.88 20.11 9.01
C GLU A 104 11.02 20.56 7.55
N TYR A 105 10.35 19.83 6.67
CA TYR A 105 10.25 20.15 5.26
C TYR A 105 9.13 21.16 4.99
N VAL A 106 9.29 21.96 3.94
CA VAL A 106 8.32 23.01 3.51
C VAL A 106 6.93 22.45 3.17
N ASN A 107 6.82 21.14 2.96
CA ASN A 107 5.57 20.43 2.70
C ASN A 107 4.86 19.93 3.98
N GLY A 108 5.31 20.34 5.17
CA GLY A 108 4.71 19.97 6.46
C GLY A 108 5.09 18.58 6.99
N TYR A 109 6.12 17.94 6.42
CA TYR A 109 6.65 16.67 6.90
C TYR A 109 7.89 16.90 7.78
N THR A 110 8.03 16.10 8.83
CA THR A 110 9.20 16.13 9.72
C THR A 110 9.98 14.83 9.59
N GLU A 111 11.25 14.90 9.21
CA GLU A 111 12.17 13.77 9.26
C GLU A 111 12.85 13.72 10.62
N SER A 112 12.73 12.57 11.29
CA SER A 112 13.27 12.34 12.64
C SER A 112 14.03 11.01 12.71
N TRP A 113 15.12 11.01 13.48
CA TRP A 113 15.91 9.80 13.76
C TRP A 113 15.32 9.05 14.95
N ASN A 114 14.36 8.16 14.68
CA ASN A 114 13.53 7.53 15.72
C ASN A 114 13.94 6.07 16.02
N PRO A 115 14.27 5.71 17.28
CA PRO A 115 14.61 4.35 17.69
C PRO A 115 13.47 3.35 17.51
N VAL A 116 12.21 3.76 17.74
CA VAL A 116 11.03 2.92 17.52
C VAL A 116 10.92 2.55 16.04
N SER A 117 11.21 3.50 15.14
CA SER A 117 11.26 3.25 13.70
C SER A 117 12.36 2.24 13.34
N ALA A 118 13.56 2.35 13.94
CA ALA A 118 14.66 1.42 13.71
C ALA A 118 14.31 -0.01 14.18
N VAL A 119 13.76 -0.16 15.38
CA VAL A 119 13.29 -1.46 15.92
C VAL A 119 12.21 -2.06 15.02
N ASN A 120 11.24 -1.25 14.59
CA ASN A 120 10.20 -1.72 13.66
C ASN A 120 10.78 -2.16 12.31
N ARG A 121 11.80 -1.47 11.78
CA ARG A 121 12.49 -1.88 10.54
C ARG A 121 13.21 -3.22 10.72
N LEU A 122 13.89 -3.44 11.85
CA LEU A 122 14.55 -4.71 12.17
C LEU A 122 13.54 -5.85 12.36
N PHE A 123 12.43 -5.60 13.05
CA PHE A 123 11.35 -6.58 13.18
C PHE A 123 10.76 -6.95 11.80
N ASN A 124 10.53 -5.96 10.94
CA ASN A 124 10.09 -6.20 9.57
C ASN A 124 11.13 -6.96 8.74
N LEU A 125 12.42 -6.79 8.99
CA LEU A 125 13.48 -7.58 8.36
C LEU A 125 13.36 -9.05 8.75
N LEU A 126 13.16 -9.37 10.03
CA LEU A 126 12.92 -10.74 10.51
C LEU A 126 11.71 -11.38 9.83
N ILE A 127 10.60 -10.64 9.74
CA ILE A 127 9.39 -11.11 9.04
C ILE A 127 9.70 -11.39 7.56
N LYS A 128 10.38 -10.48 6.87
CA LYS A 128 10.70 -10.63 5.44
C LYS A 128 11.62 -11.82 5.18
N LEU A 129 12.65 -12.01 6.02
CA LEU A 129 13.55 -13.17 6.00
C LEU A 129 12.78 -14.47 6.24
N SER A 130 11.78 -14.46 7.13
CA SER A 130 10.97 -15.66 7.45
C SER A 130 9.93 -16.00 6.38
N THR A 131 9.59 -15.06 5.49
CA THR A 131 8.48 -15.20 4.54
C THR A 131 8.92 -15.01 3.09
N SER A 132 8.78 -13.81 2.55
CA SER A 132 9.07 -13.46 1.16
C SER A 132 10.45 -13.92 0.67
N TRP A 133 11.51 -13.66 1.43
CA TRP A 133 12.87 -14.04 1.04
C TRP A 133 13.08 -15.55 1.18
N TYR A 134 12.43 -16.17 2.17
CA TYR A 134 12.50 -17.61 2.39
C TYR A 134 11.88 -18.36 1.22
N VAL A 135 10.68 -17.96 0.79
CA VAL A 135 10.01 -18.57 -0.37
C VAL A 135 10.87 -18.47 -1.63
N VAL A 136 11.52 -17.34 -1.86
CA VAL A 136 12.43 -17.17 -3.01
C VAL A 136 13.65 -18.08 -2.89
N TYR A 137 14.29 -18.14 -1.72
CA TYR A 137 15.42 -19.04 -1.48
C TYR A 137 15.07 -20.49 -1.78
N VAL A 138 13.97 -20.95 -1.21
CA VAL A 138 13.51 -22.32 -1.35
C VAL A 138 13.08 -22.64 -2.79
N PHE A 139 12.48 -21.70 -3.50
CA PHE A 139 12.17 -21.84 -4.92
C PHE A 139 13.44 -22.02 -5.76
N ILE A 140 14.49 -21.23 -5.50
CA ILE A 140 15.78 -21.37 -6.19
C ILE A 140 16.45 -22.70 -5.80
N LEU A 141 16.37 -23.10 -4.53
CA LEU A 141 16.89 -24.38 -4.05
C LEU A 141 16.21 -25.56 -4.77
N PHE A 142 14.89 -25.49 -4.99
CA PHE A 142 14.14 -26.49 -5.75
C PHE A 142 14.59 -26.60 -7.21
N ILE A 143 14.86 -25.46 -7.86
CA ILE A 143 15.34 -25.44 -9.26
C ILE A 143 16.72 -26.12 -9.38
N ILE A 144 17.66 -25.82 -8.48
CA ILE A 144 19.06 -26.25 -8.60
C ILE A 144 19.31 -27.62 -7.95
N LYS A 145 18.65 -27.90 -6.83
CA LYS A 145 18.81 -29.13 -6.03
C LYS A 145 17.44 -29.76 -5.73
N PRO A 146 16.69 -30.23 -6.74
CA PRO A 146 15.37 -30.83 -6.53
C PRO A 146 15.41 -32.04 -5.58
N GLY A 147 16.48 -32.83 -5.61
CA GLY A 147 16.68 -33.99 -4.72
C GLY A 147 16.88 -33.67 -3.22
N ASN A 148 16.79 -32.39 -2.83
CA ASN A 148 16.70 -31.99 -1.42
C ASN A 148 15.24 -32.01 -0.91
N PHE A 149 14.24 -32.13 -1.78
CA PHE A 149 12.84 -32.13 -1.40
C PHE A 149 12.31 -33.56 -1.32
N SER A 150 11.60 -33.88 -0.25
CA SER A 150 10.97 -35.18 -0.04
C SER A 150 9.57 -35.00 0.54
N ILE A 151 8.69 -35.96 0.29
CA ILE A 151 7.34 -35.96 0.86
C ILE A 151 7.26 -37.10 1.86
N GLU A 152 6.99 -36.78 3.12
CA GLU A 152 6.75 -37.76 4.17
C GLU A 152 5.48 -37.39 4.93
N ASN A 153 4.56 -38.35 5.12
CA ASN A 153 3.29 -38.13 5.81
C ASN A 153 2.49 -36.92 5.28
N ASN A 154 2.52 -36.67 3.96
CA ASN A 154 1.92 -35.51 3.29
C ASN A 154 2.56 -34.15 3.63
N TYR A 155 3.72 -34.13 4.27
CA TYR A 155 4.50 -32.92 4.51
C TYR A 155 5.69 -32.86 3.56
N VAL A 156 5.95 -31.66 3.04
CA VAL A 156 7.19 -31.37 2.31
C VAL A 156 8.31 -31.20 3.33
N LEU A 157 9.36 -32.01 3.18
CA LEU A 157 10.58 -31.94 3.96
C LEU A 157 11.75 -31.56 3.06
N ILE A 158 12.44 -30.49 3.44
CA ILE A 158 13.69 -30.05 2.85
C ILE A 158 14.83 -30.71 3.64
N ARG A 159 15.67 -31.46 2.95
CA ARG A 159 16.79 -32.25 3.49
C ARG A 159 18.12 -31.75 2.95
N LYS A 160 19.21 -32.20 3.60
CA LYS A 160 20.60 -31.93 3.17
C LYS A 160 20.91 -30.43 3.14
N VAL A 161 20.37 -29.70 4.12
CA VAL A 161 20.70 -28.29 4.38
C VAL A 161 21.15 -28.18 5.84
N SER A 162 22.03 -27.22 6.13
CA SER A 162 22.70 -27.09 7.44
C SER A 162 21.73 -26.94 8.62
N GLU A 163 20.68 -26.14 8.47
CA GLU A 163 19.65 -25.86 9.48
C GLU A 163 18.30 -26.46 9.09
N GLU A 164 18.29 -27.77 8.77
CA GLU A 164 17.12 -28.50 8.27
C GLU A 164 15.86 -28.30 9.13
N SER A 165 15.97 -28.38 10.45
CA SER A 165 14.83 -28.22 11.37
C SER A 165 14.21 -26.83 11.29
N LEU A 166 15.04 -25.78 11.30
CA LEU A 166 14.56 -24.40 11.23
C LEU A 166 13.99 -24.08 9.85
N ILE A 167 14.62 -24.56 8.78
CA ILE A 167 14.12 -24.39 7.41
C ILE A 167 12.76 -25.06 7.25
N ASN A 168 12.57 -26.28 7.76
CA ASN A 168 11.27 -26.96 7.73
C ASN A 168 10.24 -26.27 8.65
N PHE A 169 10.67 -25.69 9.78
CA PHE A 169 9.80 -24.88 10.62
C PHE A 169 9.31 -23.61 9.89
N LEU A 170 10.21 -22.91 9.20
CA LEU A 170 9.86 -21.75 8.36
C LEU A 170 8.90 -22.13 7.22
N TRP A 171 9.04 -23.33 6.65
CA TRP A 171 8.09 -23.85 5.65
C TRP A 171 6.66 -23.90 6.22
N ASN A 172 6.50 -24.46 7.43
CA ASN A 172 5.21 -24.56 8.11
C ASN A 172 4.63 -23.18 8.47
N ILE A 173 5.46 -22.23 8.88
CA ILE A 173 5.02 -20.85 9.08
C ILE A 173 4.45 -20.27 7.77
N ASN A 174 5.10 -20.52 6.63
CA ASN A 174 4.63 -20.02 5.34
C ASN A 174 3.30 -20.65 4.90
N TYR A 175 3.02 -21.91 5.26
CA TYR A 175 1.67 -22.47 5.10
C TYR A 175 0.63 -21.71 5.92
N LEU A 176 0.92 -21.43 7.20
CA LEU A 176 0.01 -20.69 8.06
C LEU A 176 -0.26 -19.28 7.50
N VAL A 177 0.78 -18.58 7.04
CA VAL A 177 0.62 -17.27 6.41
C VAL A 177 -0.20 -17.36 5.13
N LEU A 178 0.02 -18.40 4.30
CA LEU A 178 -0.77 -18.64 3.11
C LEU A 178 -2.26 -18.83 3.46
N CYS A 179 -2.58 -19.65 4.47
CA CYS A 179 -3.94 -19.85 4.94
C CYS A 179 -4.59 -18.52 5.37
N LEU A 180 -3.87 -17.68 6.13
CA LEU A 180 -4.35 -16.36 6.53
C LEU A 180 -4.58 -15.43 5.34
N ILE A 181 -3.72 -15.48 4.33
CA ILE A 181 -3.87 -14.69 3.10
C ILE A 181 -5.11 -15.14 2.32
N VAL A 182 -5.34 -16.45 2.20
CA VAL A 182 -6.53 -17.00 1.51
C VAL A 182 -7.81 -16.62 2.26
N VAL A 183 -7.84 -16.77 3.58
CA VAL A 183 -8.98 -16.34 4.39
C VAL A 183 -9.23 -14.83 4.18
N ARG A 184 -8.19 -14.01 4.27
CA ARG A 184 -8.29 -12.56 4.04
C ARG A 184 -8.79 -12.24 2.62
N SER A 185 -8.32 -12.94 1.59
CA SER A 185 -8.70 -12.65 0.21
C SER A 185 -10.17 -12.97 -0.08
N LEU A 186 -10.74 -13.98 0.60
CA LEU A 186 -12.17 -14.32 0.53
C LEU A 186 -13.06 -13.21 1.10
N PHE A 187 -12.65 -12.54 2.19
CA PHE A 187 -13.49 -11.58 2.91
C PHE A 187 -13.27 -10.11 2.54
N VAL A 188 -12.07 -9.74 2.10
CA VAL A 188 -11.85 -8.37 1.62
C VAL A 188 -12.65 -8.20 0.33
N ILE A 189 -13.19 -7.01 0.05
CA ILE A 189 -13.64 -6.60 -1.29
C ILE A 189 -13.01 -5.23 -1.54
N LYS A 190 -12.06 -5.14 -2.48
CA LYS A 190 -11.57 -3.86 -3.01
C LYS A 190 -12.34 -3.59 -4.30
N TYR A 191 -13.35 -2.74 -4.25
CA TYR A 191 -13.89 -2.13 -5.45
C TYR A 191 -13.00 -0.91 -5.77
N LYS A 192 -12.73 -0.69 -7.06
CA LYS A 192 -12.19 0.59 -7.50
C LYS A 192 -13.32 1.57 -7.25
N ASP A 193 -13.20 2.34 -6.19
CA ASP A 193 -14.14 3.42 -5.97
C ASP A 193 -14.00 4.35 -7.17
N ILE A 194 -14.98 4.29 -8.07
CA ILE A 194 -15.30 5.41 -8.93
C ILE A 194 -16.04 6.36 -8.01
N GLU A 195 -15.35 6.79 -6.95
CA GLU A 195 -15.84 7.80 -6.04
C GLU A 195 -15.88 9.05 -6.93
N SER A 196 -17.06 9.33 -7.50
CA SER A 196 -17.33 10.63 -8.08
C SER A 196 -17.28 11.71 -7.02
N HIS A 197 -17.03 11.36 -5.75
CA HIS A 197 -17.06 12.20 -4.58
C HIS A 197 -15.83 11.94 -3.71
N LEU A 198 -15.04 12.98 -3.42
CA LEU A 198 -13.97 12.94 -2.44
C LEU A 198 -14.49 13.44 -1.11
N LYS A 199 -14.15 12.72 -0.04
CA LYS A 199 -14.19 13.27 1.31
C LYS A 199 -12.99 14.21 1.47
N PHE A 200 -13.21 15.49 1.15
CA PHE A 200 -12.17 16.49 1.24
C PHE A 200 -11.73 16.67 2.70
N SER A 201 -10.44 16.43 2.95
CA SER A 201 -9.80 16.76 4.23
C SER A 201 -8.60 17.62 3.94
N ASN A 202 -8.47 18.73 4.67
CA ASN A 202 -7.37 19.69 4.48
C ASN A 202 -5.98 19.05 4.70
N LEU A 203 -5.92 17.90 5.38
CA LEU A 203 -4.69 17.13 5.62
C LEU A 203 -4.23 16.31 4.40
N ARG A 204 -5.16 15.95 3.50
CA ARG A 204 -4.90 15.06 2.36
C ARG A 204 -4.75 15.77 1.03
N TYR A 205 -5.32 16.96 0.89
CA TYR A 205 -5.38 17.67 -0.38
C TYR A 205 -4.92 19.11 -0.23
N ASN A 206 -3.91 19.49 -1.01
CA ASN A 206 -3.45 20.87 -1.11
C ASN A 206 -4.23 21.57 -2.23
N VAL A 207 -4.89 22.68 -1.90
CA VAL A 207 -5.62 23.49 -2.87
C VAL A 207 -4.62 24.27 -3.72
N VAL A 208 -4.70 24.12 -5.05
CA VAL A 208 -3.87 24.82 -6.03
C VAL A 208 -4.57 26.10 -6.50
N SER A 209 -5.86 26.00 -6.79
CA SER A 209 -6.68 27.13 -7.25
C SER A 209 -8.14 26.88 -6.87
N GLU A 210 -8.88 27.95 -6.62
CA GLU A 210 -10.30 27.89 -6.30
C GLU A 210 -11.07 29.10 -6.85
N PHE A 211 -12.33 28.88 -7.24
CA PHE A 211 -13.29 29.95 -7.50
C PHE A 211 -14.69 29.51 -7.07
N ASP A 212 -15.53 30.49 -6.76
CA ASP A 212 -16.95 30.28 -6.44
C ASP A 212 -17.83 30.82 -7.57
N SER A 213 -18.86 30.05 -7.91
CA SER A 213 -19.99 30.49 -8.72
C SER A 213 -21.21 30.56 -7.82
N SER A 214 -21.89 31.70 -7.80
CA SER A 214 -23.00 31.95 -6.88
C SER A 214 -24.19 32.52 -7.63
N ASN A 215 -25.34 31.85 -7.49
CA ASN A 215 -26.65 32.36 -7.91
C ASN A 215 -27.56 32.53 -6.67
N ASP A 216 -28.80 33.01 -6.85
CA ASP A 216 -29.73 33.23 -5.74
C ASP A 216 -30.06 31.95 -4.95
N ASP A 217 -30.02 30.79 -5.59
CA ASP A 217 -30.40 29.51 -4.99
C ASP A 217 -29.22 28.72 -4.40
N GLU A 218 -28.02 28.83 -4.97
CA GLU A 218 -26.87 28.02 -4.57
C GLU A 218 -25.52 28.73 -4.77
N THR A 219 -24.52 28.34 -3.98
CA THR A 219 -23.12 28.65 -4.25
C THR A 219 -22.37 27.34 -4.47
N ILE A 220 -21.69 27.25 -5.61
CA ILE A 220 -20.85 26.13 -5.98
C ILE A 220 -19.39 26.60 -5.99
N LYS A 221 -18.55 25.90 -5.25
CA LYS A 221 -17.10 26.06 -5.24
C LYS A 221 -16.44 25.06 -6.17
N TYR A 222 -15.56 25.54 -7.04
CA TYR A 222 -14.71 24.72 -7.89
C TYR A 222 -13.26 24.80 -7.38
N LEU A 223 -12.59 23.66 -7.24
CA LEU A 223 -11.21 23.60 -6.73
C LEU A 223 -10.33 22.71 -7.60
N ILE A 224 -9.11 23.13 -7.88
CA ILE A 224 -8.04 22.23 -8.29
C ILE A 224 -7.25 21.85 -7.05
N VAL A 225 -7.09 20.55 -6.81
CA VAL A 225 -6.39 20.05 -5.62
C VAL A 225 -5.36 19.00 -6.00
N LYS A 226 -4.27 18.96 -5.23
CA LYS A 226 -3.19 17.97 -5.38
C LYS A 226 -3.19 17.04 -4.17
N ASP A 227 -3.11 15.73 -4.40
CA ASP A 227 -3.00 14.75 -3.32
C ASP A 227 -1.63 14.85 -2.65
N THR A 228 -1.61 14.96 -1.32
CA THR A 228 -0.37 15.08 -0.54
C THR A 228 0.41 13.77 -0.46
N TYR A 229 -0.24 12.62 -0.70
CA TYR A 229 0.39 11.30 -0.68
C TYR A 229 0.71 10.78 -2.08
N ASN A 230 0.00 11.26 -3.10
CA ASN A 230 0.27 10.93 -4.50
C ASN A 230 0.59 12.19 -5.32
N PHE A 231 1.86 12.59 -5.28
CA PHE A 231 2.37 13.83 -5.90
C PHE A 231 2.16 13.95 -7.41
N LYS A 232 1.79 12.86 -8.09
CA LYS A 232 1.55 12.86 -9.52
C LYS A 232 0.13 13.26 -9.88
N GLN A 233 -0.85 13.13 -8.98
CA GLN A 233 -2.26 13.24 -9.35
C GLN A 233 -2.87 14.57 -8.91
N TYR A 234 -3.50 15.28 -9.86
CA TYR A 234 -4.35 16.43 -9.62
C TYR A 234 -5.82 16.06 -9.84
N TYR A 235 -6.71 16.75 -9.13
CA TYR A 235 -8.16 16.58 -9.21
C TYR A 235 -8.83 17.94 -9.38
N LEU A 236 -9.81 18.01 -10.28
CA LEU A 236 -10.75 19.11 -10.37
C LEU A 236 -12.03 18.72 -9.62
N LEU A 237 -12.40 19.51 -8.62
CA LEU A 237 -13.50 19.26 -7.72
C LEU A 237 -14.60 20.31 -7.86
N LYS A 238 -15.85 19.89 -7.68
CA LYS A 238 -17.06 20.73 -7.55
C LYS A 238 -17.72 20.46 -6.22
N CYS A 239 -18.02 21.50 -5.45
CA CYS A 239 -18.63 21.39 -4.12
C CYS A 239 -19.73 22.43 -3.94
N GLU A 240 -20.93 22.02 -3.57
CA GLU A 240 -21.96 22.97 -3.11
C GLU A 240 -21.59 23.47 -1.71
N THR A 241 -21.49 24.79 -1.54
CA THR A 241 -21.15 25.44 -0.27
C THR A 241 -22.33 26.14 0.37
N HIS A 242 -23.31 26.57 -0.42
CA HIS A 242 -24.55 27.18 0.06
C HIS A 242 -25.73 26.66 -0.74
N LYS A 243 -26.87 26.48 -0.07
CA LYS A 243 -28.12 26.06 -0.70
C LYS A 243 -29.29 26.81 -0.09
N ARG A 244 -30.28 27.12 -0.92
CA ARG A 244 -31.54 27.71 -0.49
C ARG A 244 -32.33 26.70 0.34
N GLU A 245 -32.59 27.10 1.59
CA GLU A 245 -33.34 26.30 2.56
C GLU A 245 -34.53 27.11 3.07
N LEU A 246 -35.63 26.41 3.35
CA LEU A 246 -36.81 27.03 3.94
C LEU A 246 -36.59 27.11 5.45
N LYS A 247 -36.41 28.31 5.98
CA LYS A 247 -36.30 28.53 7.42
C LYS A 247 -37.64 28.96 8.00
N LYS A 248 -37.89 28.51 9.24
CA LYS A 248 -39.05 28.91 10.03
C LYS A 248 -38.57 29.77 11.20
N ILE A 249 -39.12 30.97 11.31
CA ILE A 249 -38.95 31.81 12.50
C ILE A 249 -40.27 31.80 13.27
N LYS A 250 -40.14 31.62 14.57
CA LYS A 250 -41.23 31.87 15.53
C LYS A 250 -41.16 33.35 15.89
N ASP A 251 -42.21 34.06 15.52
CA ASP A 251 -42.35 35.50 15.73
C ASP A 251 -43.54 35.74 16.67
N LEU A 252 -43.49 36.80 17.47
CA LEU A 252 -44.62 37.17 18.34
C LEU A 252 -45.52 38.14 17.57
N SER A 253 -46.78 37.76 17.37
CA SER A 253 -47.76 38.70 16.82
C SER A 253 -48.05 39.83 17.80
N PHE A 254 -48.60 40.94 17.28
CA PHE A 254 -49.05 42.09 18.06
C PHE A 254 -50.05 41.73 19.18
N ASN A 255 -50.73 40.58 19.08
CA ASN A 255 -51.69 40.10 20.08
C ASN A 255 -51.10 39.04 21.03
N GLY A 256 -49.77 38.86 21.06
CA GLY A 256 -49.09 37.89 21.93
C GLY A 256 -49.23 36.43 21.51
N GLN A 257 -49.86 36.16 20.35
CA GLN A 257 -49.93 34.81 19.78
C GLN A 257 -48.65 34.50 18.99
N GLU A 258 -48.11 33.30 19.19
CA GLU A 258 -46.94 32.80 18.47
C GLU A 258 -47.32 32.57 16.99
N VAL A 259 -46.70 33.30 16.07
CA VAL A 259 -46.92 33.15 14.62
C VAL A 259 -45.65 32.56 14.01
N THR A 260 -45.81 31.47 13.26
CA THR A 260 -44.69 30.88 12.53
C THR A 260 -44.65 31.47 11.13
N ARG A 261 -43.56 32.16 10.79
CA ARG A 261 -43.29 32.67 9.45
C ARG A 261 -42.24 31.79 8.77
N THR A 262 -42.48 31.47 7.49
CA THR A 262 -41.53 30.72 6.67
C THR A 262 -40.95 31.63 5.60
N TYR A 263 -39.63 31.64 5.46
CA TYR A 263 -38.95 32.39 4.41
C TYR A 263 -37.81 31.55 3.84
N TRP A 264 -37.42 31.87 2.61
CA TRP A 264 -36.30 31.23 1.96
C TRP A 264 -35.02 31.97 2.31
N GLU A 265 -34.00 31.24 2.74
CA GLU A 265 -32.67 31.79 3.01
C GLU A 265 -31.61 30.90 2.38
N LYS A 266 -30.60 31.53 1.78
CA LYS A 266 -29.41 30.83 1.30
C LYS A 266 -28.50 30.51 2.47
N GLY A 267 -28.58 29.28 2.98
CA GLY A 267 -27.81 28.81 4.13
C GLY A 267 -26.45 28.25 3.73
N ALA A 268 -25.44 28.46 4.57
CA ALA A 268 -24.12 27.85 4.40
C ALA A 268 -24.13 26.38 4.84
N ILE A 269 -23.60 25.50 3.97
CA ILE A 269 -23.41 24.08 4.28
C ILE A 269 -22.13 23.95 5.13
N PRO A 270 -22.19 23.35 6.33
CA PRO A 270 -21.02 23.10 7.17
C PRO A 270 -19.96 22.28 6.43
N ILE A 271 -18.68 22.59 6.63
CA ILE A 271 -17.56 21.93 5.93
C ILE A 271 -17.61 20.40 6.08
N SER A 272 -18.00 19.90 7.25
CA SER A 272 -18.14 18.46 7.52
C SER A 272 -19.25 17.76 6.74
N LYS A 273 -20.21 18.52 6.19
CA LYS A 273 -21.34 18.03 5.39
C LYS A 273 -21.20 18.33 3.90
N ARG A 274 -20.12 19.00 3.50
CA ARG A 274 -19.84 19.32 2.09
C ARG A 274 -19.40 18.07 1.34
N ASN A 275 -19.93 17.91 0.13
CA ASN A 275 -19.60 16.79 -0.75
C ASN A 275 -18.86 17.32 -1.98
N TYR A 276 -17.63 16.84 -2.20
CA TYR A 276 -16.76 17.33 -3.27
C TYR A 276 -16.77 16.35 -4.43
N LYS A 277 -17.51 16.68 -5.48
CA LYS A 277 -17.59 15.86 -6.68
C LYS A 277 -16.32 16.00 -7.53
N ILE A 278 -15.70 14.90 -7.92
CA ILE A 278 -14.61 14.90 -8.91
C ILE A 278 -15.22 15.14 -10.29
N LEU A 279 -14.82 16.22 -10.94
CA LEU A 279 -15.16 16.51 -12.33
C LEU A 279 -14.16 15.88 -13.28
N ASP A 280 -12.86 15.98 -12.95
CA ASP A 280 -11.79 15.43 -13.76
C ASP A 280 -10.53 15.15 -12.92
N LYS A 281 -9.61 14.33 -13.45
CA LYS A 281 -8.33 13.99 -12.84
C LYS A 281 -7.25 13.81 -13.91
N SER A 282 -6.09 14.43 -13.71
CA SER A 282 -4.93 14.25 -14.60
C SER A 282 -3.63 14.21 -13.79
N GLU A 283 -2.61 13.56 -14.37
CA GLU A 283 -1.24 13.68 -13.86
C GLU A 283 -0.59 15.01 -14.26
N ASN A 284 -1.10 15.64 -15.32
CA ASN A 284 -0.65 16.91 -15.82
C ASN A 284 -1.63 18.02 -15.43
N LEU A 285 -1.12 19.02 -14.70
CA LEU A 285 -1.92 20.15 -14.23
C LEU A 285 -2.52 20.96 -15.39
N SER A 286 -1.80 21.08 -16.50
CA SER A 286 -2.22 21.89 -17.66
C SER A 286 -3.56 21.42 -18.24
N ASP A 287 -3.82 20.12 -18.21
CA ASP A 287 -5.07 19.54 -18.75
C ASP A 287 -6.28 19.99 -17.91
N LEU A 288 -6.11 20.06 -16.59
CA LEU A 288 -7.16 20.51 -15.67
C LEU A 288 -7.33 22.03 -15.69
N ILE A 289 -6.25 22.80 -15.87
CA ILE A 289 -6.30 24.26 -15.96
C ILE A 289 -7.16 24.68 -17.15
N TYR A 290 -7.02 24.02 -18.31
CA TYR A 290 -7.82 24.34 -19.49
C TYR A 290 -9.33 24.27 -19.19
N TYR A 291 -9.78 23.14 -18.64
CA TYR A 291 -11.20 22.95 -18.32
C TYR A 291 -11.68 23.86 -17.18
N TYR A 292 -10.83 24.12 -16.18
CA TYR A 292 -11.09 25.05 -15.09
C TYR A 292 -11.28 26.49 -15.58
N GLU A 293 -10.43 26.97 -16.50
CA GLU A 293 -10.53 28.31 -17.08
C GLU A 293 -11.75 28.45 -18.00
N GLU A 294 -12.13 27.41 -18.73
CA GLU A 294 -13.39 27.39 -19.48
C GLU A 294 -14.61 27.50 -18.57
N LEU A 295 -14.65 26.72 -17.48
CA LEU A 295 -15.72 26.81 -16.48
C LEU A 295 -15.78 28.21 -15.86
N LYS A 296 -14.63 28.78 -15.50
CA LYS A 296 -14.55 30.14 -14.95
C LYS A 296 -15.11 31.17 -15.93
N LYS A 297 -14.71 31.12 -17.20
CA LYS A 297 -15.23 32.03 -18.25
C LYS A 297 -16.74 31.94 -18.41
N GLN A 298 -17.33 30.73 -18.34
CA GLN A 298 -18.77 30.54 -18.46
C GLN A 298 -19.58 31.22 -17.34
N PHE A 299 -19.02 31.30 -16.13
CA PHE A 299 -19.71 31.89 -14.97
C PHE A 299 -19.38 33.36 -14.72
N TYR A 300 -18.26 33.87 -15.24
CA TYR A 300 -17.88 35.29 -15.11
C TYR A 300 -18.28 36.17 -16.30
N ASN A 301 -18.69 35.59 -17.45
CA ASN A 301 -19.20 36.33 -18.61
C ASN A 301 -20.75 36.37 -18.69
N LYS A 302 -21.45 36.12 -17.58
CA LYS A 302 -22.89 36.36 -17.40
C LYS A 302 -23.09 37.48 -16.41
#